data_AF-A0A9X8ZCT0-F1
#
_entry.id   AF-A0A9X8ZCT0-F1
#
_cell.length_a   1.000
_cell.length_b   1.000
_cell.length_c   1.000
_cell.angle_alpha   90.00
_cell.angle_beta   90.00
_cell.angle_gamma   90.00
#
_symmetry.space_group_name_H-M   'P 1'
#
loop_
_entity.id
_entity.type
_entity.pdbx_description
1 polymer ?
#
loop_
_entity_poly.entity_id
_entity_poly.type
_entity_poly.pdbx_seq_one_letter_code
_entity_poly.pdbx_strand_id
1 'polypeptide(L)'
;MTLYFDESISSKRTPLINRVPPNQGESLYSFMFRNAEANYFESLGIMLKEELKSCNIYWYHYNYLDFDKKWTKVITNFVEEEILYKDINKLCLNQYDEIIFGDKTPTKVEKDYYYVKSQAKYCPLCFCEHKHYKLIWDFSFLTTCPKHKVNLINICKSCQKPIKIGQLMKNHCQCGSCYSSQIYDLVKPDENILQTQIYIHNLLLHEKRLDSPPNEFNLSSQDYFYCFRLLINTLLNLPIKTIFDSEHLSIDNFDWWDIK
;
A
#
# COMPACT_ATOMS: atom_id res chain seq x y z
N MET A 1 16.93 -34.67 23.47
CA MET A 1 16.56 -35.30 22.19
C MET A 1 16.44 -34.17 21.18
N THR A 2 17.52 -33.96 20.44
CA THR A 2 17.72 -32.87 19.49
C THR A 2 16.76 -33.08 18.33
N LEU A 3 15.77 -32.20 18.17
CA LEU A 3 14.90 -32.20 17.00
C LEU A 3 15.75 -31.69 15.83
N TYR A 4 16.22 -32.63 15.01
CA TYR A 4 16.84 -32.33 13.73
C TYR A 4 15.85 -31.50 12.91
N PHE A 5 16.26 -30.28 12.55
CA PHE A 5 15.62 -29.56 11.45
C PHE A 5 15.91 -30.36 10.19
N ASP A 6 14.85 -30.94 9.64
CA ASP A 6 14.90 -31.54 8.32
C ASP A 6 14.93 -30.41 7.28
N GLU A 7 16.13 -30.11 6.77
CA GLU A 7 16.35 -29.16 5.66
C GLU A 7 15.74 -29.66 4.33
N SER A 8 15.09 -30.83 4.31
CA SER A 8 14.49 -31.42 3.11
C SER A 8 13.03 -31.03 2.83
N ILE A 9 12.42 -30.11 3.58
CA ILE A 9 11.14 -29.50 3.16
C ILE A 9 11.39 -28.44 2.05
N SER A 10 12.13 -28.83 1.01
CA SER A 10 11.84 -28.38 -0.35
C SER A 10 10.68 -29.25 -0.81
N SER A 11 9.45 -28.87 -0.44
CA SER A 11 8.31 -29.38 -1.18
C SER A 11 8.52 -28.92 -2.62
N LYS A 12 8.95 -29.83 -3.51
CA LYS A 12 9.05 -29.59 -4.95
C LYS A 12 7.66 -29.20 -5.43
N ARG A 13 7.34 -27.91 -5.35
CA ARG A 13 6.16 -27.36 -5.95
C ARG A 13 6.34 -27.52 -7.45
N THR A 14 5.29 -27.95 -8.13
CA THR A 14 5.30 -27.91 -9.59
C THR A 14 5.46 -26.43 -9.99
N PRO A 15 6.46 -26.10 -10.83
CA PRO A 15 6.68 -24.72 -11.22
C PRO A 15 5.41 -24.10 -11.79
N LEU A 16 5.20 -22.81 -11.58
CA LEU A 16 4.07 -22.12 -12.18
C LEU A 16 4.10 -22.31 -13.70
N ILE A 17 2.96 -22.69 -14.26
CA ILE A 17 2.81 -22.91 -15.69
C ILE A 17 2.64 -21.56 -16.38
N ASN A 18 1.73 -20.74 -15.84
CA ASN A 18 1.43 -19.40 -16.37
C ASN A 18 2.17 -18.34 -15.55
N ARG A 19 2.80 -17.39 -16.24
CA ARG A 19 3.46 -16.23 -15.63
C ARG A 19 2.97 -14.97 -16.34
N VAL A 20 2.47 -14.03 -15.58
CA VAL A 20 2.06 -12.71 -16.11
C VAL A 20 3.06 -11.66 -15.66
N PRO A 21 3.46 -10.72 -16.53
CA PRO A 21 4.36 -9.64 -16.16
C PRO A 21 3.66 -8.62 -15.25
N PRO A 22 4.43 -7.85 -14.46
CA PRO A 22 3.86 -6.80 -13.62
C PRO A 22 3.27 -5.68 -14.49
N ASN A 23 2.16 -5.11 -14.03
CA ASN A 23 1.62 -3.88 -14.60
C ASN A 23 2.40 -2.67 -14.06
N GLN A 24 2.29 -1.54 -14.76
CA GLN A 24 2.92 -0.29 -14.32
C GLN A 24 2.40 0.17 -12.95
N GLY A 25 3.32 0.32 -11.99
CA GLY A 25 3.01 0.77 -10.62
C GLY A 25 2.21 -0.24 -9.80
N GLU A 26 2.19 -1.51 -10.21
CA GLU A 26 1.51 -2.58 -9.50
C GLU A 26 2.21 -2.91 -8.16
N SER A 27 1.41 -3.28 -7.15
CA SER A 27 1.94 -3.74 -5.87
C SER A 27 2.31 -5.22 -5.87
N LEU A 28 3.21 -5.61 -4.97
CA LEU A 28 3.64 -7.00 -4.82
C LEU A 28 2.47 -7.96 -4.60
N TYR A 29 1.54 -7.60 -3.72
CA TYR A 29 0.35 -8.40 -3.47
C TYR A 29 -0.48 -8.62 -4.74
N SER A 30 -0.74 -7.57 -5.52
CA SER A 30 -1.51 -7.68 -6.77
C SER A 30 -0.78 -8.53 -7.81
N PHE A 31 0.52 -8.32 -7.95
CA PHE A 31 1.35 -9.07 -8.88
C PHE A 31 1.34 -10.57 -8.59
N MET A 32 1.56 -10.94 -7.33
CA MET A 32 1.46 -12.33 -6.91
C MET A 32 0.05 -12.86 -7.09
N PHE A 33 -0.98 -12.09 -6.74
CA PHE A 33 -2.38 -12.52 -6.85
C PHE A 33 -2.77 -12.82 -8.29
N ARG A 34 -2.36 -11.98 -9.25
CA ARG A 34 -2.63 -12.22 -10.68
C ARG A 34 -1.89 -13.44 -11.22
N ASN A 35 -0.67 -13.70 -10.75
CA ASN A 35 0.03 -14.95 -11.05
C ASN A 35 -0.66 -16.16 -10.43
N ALA A 36 -1.26 -16.02 -9.25
CA ALA A 36 -2.11 -17.05 -8.64
C ALA A 36 -3.38 -17.31 -9.48
N GLU A 37 -4.10 -16.25 -9.89
CA GLU A 37 -5.29 -16.35 -10.76
C GLU A 37 -4.94 -16.99 -12.11
N ALA A 38 -3.80 -16.63 -12.72
CA ALA A 38 -3.34 -17.20 -13.97
C ALA A 38 -3.07 -18.71 -13.86
N ASN A 39 -2.85 -19.24 -12.65
CA ASN A 39 -2.69 -20.66 -12.37
C ASN A 39 -3.90 -21.26 -11.63
N TYR A 40 -5.08 -20.61 -11.75
CA TYR A 40 -6.36 -21.09 -11.23
C TYR A 40 -6.46 -21.21 -9.69
N PHE A 41 -5.58 -20.54 -8.96
CA PHE A 41 -5.71 -20.43 -7.50
C PHE A 41 -6.71 -19.34 -7.12
N GLU A 42 -7.67 -19.66 -6.23
CA GLU A 42 -8.68 -18.70 -5.78
C GLU A 42 -8.13 -17.62 -4.82
N SER A 43 -6.94 -17.82 -4.26
CA SER A 43 -6.24 -16.84 -3.44
C SER A 43 -4.77 -17.17 -3.22
N LEU A 44 -3.99 -16.17 -2.86
CA LEU A 44 -2.61 -16.35 -2.40
C LEU A 44 -2.50 -17.26 -1.17
N GLY A 45 -3.47 -17.22 -0.27
CA GLY A 45 -3.44 -18.06 0.93
C GLY A 45 -3.60 -19.56 0.62
N ILE A 46 -4.31 -19.91 -0.46
CA ILE A 46 -4.41 -21.29 -0.94
C ILE A 46 -3.13 -21.66 -1.67
N MET A 47 -2.66 -20.77 -2.55
CA MET A 47 -1.45 -20.98 -3.32
C MET A 47 -0.25 -21.24 -2.41
N LEU A 48 -0.01 -20.36 -1.43
CA LEU A 48 1.16 -20.33 -0.54
C LEU A 48 0.88 -20.95 0.84
N LYS A 49 -0.11 -21.84 0.94
CA LYS A 49 -0.64 -22.30 2.24
C LYS A 49 0.42 -22.93 3.14
N GLU A 50 1.21 -23.85 2.61
CA GLU A 50 2.20 -24.61 3.39
C GLU A 50 3.36 -23.71 3.82
N GLU A 51 3.85 -22.87 2.91
CA GLU A 51 4.97 -21.98 3.17
C GLU A 51 4.60 -20.89 4.18
N LEU A 52 3.38 -20.34 4.10
CA LEU A 52 2.92 -19.31 5.04
C LEU A 52 2.50 -19.89 6.39
N LYS A 53 1.94 -21.11 6.43
CA LYS A 53 1.71 -21.84 7.69
C LYS A 53 3.00 -22.05 8.45
N SER A 54 4.11 -22.35 7.75
CA SER A 54 5.44 -22.48 8.35
C SER A 54 6.00 -21.17 8.93
N CYS A 55 5.35 -20.04 8.65
CA CYS A 55 5.71 -18.70 9.12
C CYS A 55 4.70 -18.13 10.13
N ASN A 56 3.63 -18.86 10.47
CA ASN A 56 2.55 -18.44 11.39
C ASN A 56 1.90 -17.10 11.02
N ILE A 57 1.65 -16.89 9.73
CA ILE A 57 1.03 -15.64 9.23
C ILE A 57 -0.39 -15.94 8.77
N TYR A 58 -1.31 -15.01 9.04
CA TYR A 58 -2.73 -15.17 8.73
C TYR A 58 -3.36 -13.93 8.07
N TRP A 59 -2.64 -12.81 8.03
CA TRP A 59 -3.13 -11.51 7.53
C TRP A 59 -2.10 -10.87 6.61
N TYR A 60 -2.46 -10.64 5.34
CA TYR A 60 -1.47 -10.50 4.28
C TYR A 60 -1.64 -9.19 3.51
N HIS A 61 -0.83 -8.20 3.86
CA HIS A 61 -0.56 -7.05 3.02
C HIS A 61 0.95 -6.99 2.79
N TYR A 62 1.41 -7.63 1.70
CA TYR A 62 2.82 -7.90 1.46
C TYR A 62 3.56 -6.81 0.72
N ASN A 63 3.02 -5.60 0.67
CA ASN A 63 3.60 -4.55 -0.15
C ASN A 63 4.80 -3.87 0.54
N TYR A 64 5.19 -4.28 1.74
CA TYR A 64 6.43 -3.88 2.40
C TYR A 64 7.15 -5.14 2.91
N LEU A 65 8.39 -5.36 2.48
CA LEU A 65 9.22 -6.50 2.88
C LEU A 65 10.02 -6.16 4.13
N ASP A 66 9.86 -6.98 5.16
CA ASP A 66 10.64 -6.92 6.39
C ASP A 66 11.64 -8.08 6.38
N PHE A 67 12.87 -7.82 5.94
CA PHE A 67 13.88 -8.86 5.69
C PHE A 67 14.32 -9.63 6.94
N ASP A 68 14.00 -9.14 8.14
CA ASP A 68 14.22 -9.87 9.40
C ASP A 68 13.16 -10.98 9.62
N LYS A 69 12.10 -11.01 8.81
CA LYS A 69 11.02 -11.99 8.93
C LYS A 69 11.21 -13.15 7.97
N LYS A 70 11.03 -14.37 8.50
CA LYS A 70 11.10 -15.63 7.74
C LYS A 70 10.22 -15.63 6.49
N TRP A 71 9.04 -15.02 6.55
CA TRP A 71 8.11 -14.98 5.42
C TRP A 71 8.60 -14.15 4.25
N THR A 72 9.43 -13.13 4.49
CA THR A 72 9.99 -12.31 3.42
C THR A 72 10.80 -13.18 2.48
N LYS A 73 11.61 -14.10 3.02
CA LYS A 73 12.36 -15.08 2.22
C LYS A 73 11.46 -16.01 1.41
N VAL A 74 10.33 -16.44 1.99
CA VAL A 74 9.33 -17.25 1.26
C VAL A 74 8.79 -16.48 0.07
N ILE A 75 8.43 -15.21 0.27
CA ILE A 75 7.86 -14.37 -0.78
C ILE A 75 8.89 -14.01 -1.85
N THR A 76 10.12 -13.64 -1.48
CA THR A 76 11.18 -13.31 -2.43
C THR A 76 11.54 -14.53 -3.27
N ASN A 77 11.78 -15.69 -2.65
CA ASN A 77 12.10 -16.92 -3.38
C ASN A 77 10.95 -17.32 -4.32
N PHE A 78 9.70 -17.22 -3.87
CA PHE A 78 8.55 -17.49 -4.72
C PHE A 78 8.51 -16.57 -5.94
N VAL A 79 8.75 -15.27 -5.77
CA VAL A 79 8.72 -14.31 -6.89
C VAL A 79 9.89 -14.51 -7.85
N GLU A 80 11.09 -14.75 -7.33
CA GLU A 80 12.32 -14.88 -8.11
C GLU A 80 12.45 -16.24 -8.80
N GLU A 81 12.09 -17.32 -8.11
CA GLU A 81 12.32 -18.70 -8.58
C GLU A 81 11.08 -19.29 -9.28
N GLU A 82 9.86 -18.96 -8.82
CA GLU A 82 8.62 -19.52 -9.41
C GLU A 82 8.03 -18.59 -10.47
N ILE A 83 7.86 -17.30 -10.15
CA ILE A 83 7.33 -16.28 -11.07
C ILE A 83 8.42 -15.77 -12.03
N LEU A 84 9.70 -15.98 -11.72
CA LEU A 84 10.86 -15.56 -12.53
C LEU A 84 10.98 -14.04 -12.68
N TYR A 85 10.64 -13.28 -11.63
CA TYR A 85 10.76 -11.83 -11.60
C TYR A 85 11.82 -11.38 -10.58
N LYS A 86 12.87 -10.71 -11.05
CA LYS A 86 14.06 -10.37 -10.25
C LYS A 86 14.01 -9.02 -9.55
N ASP A 87 13.18 -8.10 -10.04
CA ASP A 87 13.15 -6.71 -9.56
C ASP A 87 11.99 -6.48 -8.58
N ILE A 88 11.93 -7.32 -7.55
CA ILE A 88 10.83 -7.33 -6.57
C ILE A 88 10.69 -5.97 -5.85
N ASN A 89 11.80 -5.25 -5.67
CA ASN A 89 11.80 -3.95 -5.00
C ASN A 89 10.88 -2.93 -5.69
N LYS A 90 10.75 -2.96 -7.02
CA LYS A 90 9.81 -2.10 -7.76
C LYS A 90 8.33 -2.36 -7.44
N LEU A 91 8.01 -3.49 -6.83
CA LEU A 91 6.65 -3.85 -6.41
C LEU A 91 6.41 -3.57 -4.92
N CYS A 92 7.42 -3.09 -4.20
CA CYS A 92 7.42 -2.92 -2.76
C CYS A 92 7.59 -1.46 -2.34
N LEU A 93 6.97 -1.09 -1.23
CA LEU A 93 7.05 0.21 -0.59
C LEU A 93 8.47 0.54 -0.14
N ASN A 94 9.31 -0.48 0.09
CA ASN A 94 10.72 -0.31 0.44
C ASN A 94 11.49 0.59 -0.55
N GLN A 95 11.06 0.64 -1.82
CA GLN A 95 11.68 1.54 -2.83
C GLN A 95 11.53 3.03 -2.49
N TYR A 96 10.62 3.38 -1.58
CA TYR A 96 10.40 4.76 -1.13
C TYR A 96 11.06 5.06 0.21
N ASP A 97 11.74 4.11 0.84
CA ASP A 97 12.26 4.30 2.20
C ASP A 97 13.28 5.44 2.28
N GLU A 98 14.17 5.56 1.29
CA GLU A 98 15.13 6.66 1.23
C GLU A 98 14.43 8.03 1.12
N ILE A 99 13.38 8.12 0.30
CA ILE A 99 12.64 9.38 0.10
C ILE A 99 11.85 9.75 1.36
N ILE A 100 11.19 8.79 2.01
CA ILE A 100 10.29 9.05 3.15
C ILE A 100 11.06 9.18 4.47
N PHE A 101 12.04 8.31 4.70
CA PHE A 101 12.72 8.15 5.98
C PHE A 101 14.19 8.62 5.95
N GLY A 102 14.76 8.86 4.78
CA GLY A 102 16.19 9.15 4.60
C GLY A 102 17.03 7.91 4.89
N ASP A 103 18.21 8.12 5.47
CA ASP A 103 19.15 7.04 5.82
C ASP A 103 18.71 6.15 7.00
N LYS A 104 17.50 6.38 7.55
CA LYS A 104 17.01 5.67 8.73
C LYS A 104 16.16 4.47 8.33
N THR A 105 16.43 3.32 8.94
CA THR A 105 15.50 2.20 8.92
C THR A 105 14.25 2.57 9.73
N PRO A 106 13.06 2.61 9.11
CA PRO A 106 11.86 3.05 9.82
C PRO A 106 11.39 2.00 10.84
N THR A 107 11.02 2.46 12.02
CA THR A 107 10.38 1.63 13.02
C THR A 107 9.00 1.16 12.53
N LYS A 108 8.45 0.13 13.19
CA LYS A 108 7.08 -0.31 12.93
C LYS A 108 6.07 0.83 13.11
N VAL A 109 6.23 1.64 14.15
CA VAL A 109 5.32 2.74 14.46
C VAL A 109 5.40 3.83 13.39
N GLU A 110 6.61 4.21 12.96
CA GLU A 110 6.77 5.17 11.87
C GLU A 110 6.09 4.70 10.59
N LYS A 111 6.30 3.45 10.19
CA LYS A 111 5.62 2.87 9.01
C LYS A 111 4.10 2.97 9.07
N ASP A 112 3.50 2.90 10.27
CA ASP A 112 2.05 2.92 10.43
C ASP A 112 1.44 4.30 10.15
N TYR A 113 2.24 5.36 10.29
CA TYR A 113 1.80 6.71 9.94
C TYR A 113 1.80 6.95 8.43
N TYR A 114 2.70 6.30 7.68
CA TYR A 114 2.84 6.52 6.23
C TYR A 114 2.15 5.46 5.38
N TYR A 115 1.95 4.24 5.89
CA TYR A 115 1.46 3.11 5.12
C TYR A 115 0.19 2.50 5.71
N VAL A 116 -0.76 2.13 4.84
CA VAL A 116 -2.00 1.47 5.24
C VAL A 116 -1.75 -0.03 5.41
N LYS A 117 -2.08 -0.55 6.60
CA LYS A 117 -1.77 -1.94 6.97
C LYS A 117 -2.84 -2.96 6.61
N SER A 118 -4.09 -2.65 6.89
CA SER A 118 -5.19 -3.63 6.92
C SER A 118 -6.31 -3.32 5.95
N GLN A 119 -6.39 -2.07 5.50
CA GLN A 119 -7.40 -1.58 4.59
C GLN A 119 -6.77 -1.30 3.22
N ALA A 120 -7.49 -1.65 2.17
CA ALA A 120 -7.15 -1.25 0.82
C ALA A 120 -7.90 0.03 0.48
N LYS A 121 -7.24 0.93 -0.25
CA LYS A 121 -7.89 2.03 -0.94
C LYS A 121 -7.65 1.90 -2.43
N TYR A 122 -8.61 2.36 -3.23
CA TYR A 122 -8.51 2.23 -4.68
C TYR A 122 -9.30 3.29 -5.41
N CYS A 123 -8.91 3.55 -6.64
CA CYS A 123 -9.74 4.26 -7.59
C CYS A 123 -10.58 3.23 -8.36
N PRO A 124 -11.91 3.27 -8.30
CA PRO A 124 -12.75 2.31 -9.01
C PRO A 124 -12.58 2.43 -10.53
N LEU A 125 -12.31 3.62 -11.06
CA LEU A 125 -12.05 3.84 -12.48
C LEU A 125 -10.71 3.20 -12.92
N CYS A 126 -9.63 3.40 -12.16
CA CYS A 126 -8.35 2.71 -12.43
C CYS A 126 -8.52 1.18 -12.39
N PHE A 127 -9.28 0.69 -11.42
CA PHE A 127 -9.47 -0.74 -11.23
C PHE A 127 -10.34 -1.37 -12.33
N CYS A 128 -11.29 -0.61 -12.90
CA CYS A 128 -12.05 -1.01 -14.08
C CYS A 128 -11.17 -1.06 -15.34
N GLU A 129 -10.31 -0.07 -15.54
CA GLU A 129 -9.39 -0.03 -16.68
C GLU A 129 -8.39 -1.19 -16.64
N HIS A 130 -7.82 -1.43 -15.47
CA HIS A 130 -6.84 -2.47 -15.24
C HIS A 130 -7.06 -3.10 -13.87
N LYS A 131 -7.42 -4.39 -13.84
CA LYS A 131 -7.66 -5.16 -12.60
C LYS A 131 -6.33 -5.48 -11.87
N HIS A 132 -5.67 -4.45 -11.35
CA HIS A 132 -4.52 -4.56 -10.46
C HIS A 132 -4.57 -3.50 -9.36
N TYR A 133 -3.95 -3.81 -8.23
CA TYR A 133 -3.77 -2.86 -7.14
C TYR A 133 -2.49 -2.05 -7.35
N LYS A 134 -2.58 -0.72 -7.25
CA LYS A 134 -1.41 0.15 -7.38
C LYS A 134 -0.67 0.24 -6.06
N LEU A 135 0.66 0.14 -6.09
CA LEU A 135 1.51 0.21 -4.90
C LEU A 135 1.30 1.51 -4.11
N ILE A 136 1.20 2.64 -4.82
CA ILE A 136 1.00 3.95 -4.20
C ILE A 136 -0.30 4.05 -3.40
N TRP A 137 -1.28 3.18 -3.64
CA TRP A 137 -2.50 3.16 -2.82
C TRP A 137 -2.24 2.70 -1.39
N ASP A 138 -1.04 2.30 -1.02
CA ASP A 138 -0.72 2.02 0.37
C ASP A 138 -0.25 3.24 1.14
N PHE A 139 0.09 4.37 0.52
CA PHE A 139 0.44 5.58 1.26
C PHE A 139 -0.77 6.19 1.96
N SER A 140 -0.81 6.24 3.29
CA SER A 140 -1.94 6.73 4.10
C SER A 140 -2.41 8.13 3.69
N PHE A 141 -1.48 9.01 3.34
CA PHE A 141 -1.71 10.41 2.98
C PHE A 141 -2.12 10.63 1.51
N LEU A 142 -2.14 9.58 0.67
CA LEU A 142 -2.67 9.65 -0.69
C LEU A 142 -4.16 9.32 -0.68
N THR A 143 -5.00 10.33 -0.81
CA THR A 143 -6.46 10.21 -0.69
C THR A 143 -7.18 10.36 -2.02
N THR A 144 -6.47 10.77 -3.08
CA THR A 144 -7.04 11.12 -4.38
C THR A 144 -6.37 10.35 -5.51
N CYS A 145 -7.12 10.01 -6.54
CA CYS A 145 -6.56 9.56 -7.81
C CYS A 145 -6.28 10.75 -8.73
N PRO A 146 -5.01 11.08 -9.05
CA PRO A 146 -4.71 12.22 -9.92
C PRO A 146 -5.14 11.99 -11.38
N LYS A 147 -5.13 10.73 -11.84
CA LYS A 147 -5.57 10.35 -13.19
C LYS A 147 -7.06 10.63 -13.40
N HIS A 148 -7.89 10.23 -12.44
CA HIS A 148 -9.34 10.29 -12.56
C HIS A 148 -9.99 11.42 -11.76
N LYS A 149 -9.21 12.16 -10.95
CA LYS A 149 -9.65 13.30 -10.13
C LYS A 149 -10.83 12.97 -9.22
N VAL A 150 -10.73 11.84 -8.52
CA VAL A 150 -11.73 11.34 -7.56
C VAL A 150 -11.05 10.91 -6.26
N ASN A 151 -11.77 10.99 -5.15
CA ASN A 151 -11.32 10.42 -3.88
C ASN A 151 -11.21 8.90 -3.99
N LEU A 152 -10.15 8.34 -3.40
CA LEU A 152 -9.96 6.91 -3.30
C LEU A 152 -11.00 6.32 -2.33
N ILE A 153 -11.56 5.17 -2.70
CA ILE A 153 -12.53 4.45 -1.89
C ILE A 153 -11.78 3.46 -1.02
N ASN A 154 -12.06 3.44 0.29
CA ASN A 154 -11.48 2.51 1.25
C ASN A 154 -12.54 1.67 1.99
N ILE A 155 -13.82 2.03 1.88
CA ILE A 155 -14.97 1.31 2.45
C ILE A 155 -15.91 0.86 1.34
N CYS A 156 -16.56 -0.29 1.53
CA CYS A 156 -17.57 -0.75 0.58
C CYS A 156 -18.80 0.17 0.64
N LYS A 157 -19.19 0.76 -0.50
CA LYS A 157 -20.38 1.64 -0.57
C LYS A 157 -21.69 0.95 -0.18
N SER A 158 -21.77 -0.38 -0.29
CA SER A 158 -22.99 -1.13 0.01
C SER A 158 -23.12 -1.52 1.49
N CYS A 159 -22.04 -2.00 2.12
CA CYS A 159 -22.09 -2.49 3.51
C CYS A 159 -21.26 -1.66 4.51
N GLN A 160 -20.60 -0.60 4.03
CA GLN A 160 -19.78 0.33 4.82
C GLN A 160 -18.59 -0.30 5.57
N LYS A 161 -18.27 -1.58 5.28
CA LYS A 161 -17.11 -2.25 5.88
C LYS A 161 -15.81 -1.85 5.19
N PRO A 162 -14.67 -1.79 5.91
CA PRO A 162 -13.36 -1.60 5.32
C PRO A 162 -13.04 -2.62 4.24
N ILE A 163 -12.50 -2.16 3.13
CA ILE A 163 -12.10 -3.01 2.01
C ILE A 163 -10.78 -3.68 2.35
N LYS A 164 -10.69 -4.99 2.17
CA LYS A 164 -9.43 -5.74 2.29
C LYS A 164 -8.83 -5.95 0.90
N ILE A 165 -7.51 -5.84 0.75
CA ILE A 165 -6.84 -5.98 -0.56
C ILE A 165 -7.19 -7.31 -1.25
N GLY A 166 -7.24 -8.42 -0.52
CA GLY A 166 -7.63 -9.71 -1.10
C GLY A 166 -9.08 -9.76 -1.61
N GLN A 167 -10.00 -9.04 -0.97
CA GLN A 167 -11.38 -8.91 -1.45
C GLN A 167 -11.46 -8.00 -2.68
N LEU A 168 -10.70 -6.90 -2.66
CA LEU A 168 -10.59 -5.98 -3.79
C LEU A 168 -10.04 -6.70 -5.02
N MET A 169 -8.98 -7.49 -4.87
CA MET A 169 -8.40 -8.27 -5.97
C MET A 169 -9.36 -9.34 -6.51
N LYS A 170 -10.20 -9.93 -5.65
CA LYS A 170 -11.33 -10.78 -6.06
C LYS A 170 -12.49 -10.01 -6.68
N ASN A 171 -12.44 -8.68 -6.67
CA ASN A 171 -13.46 -7.76 -7.16
C ASN A 171 -14.83 -7.90 -6.46
N HIS A 172 -14.87 -8.48 -5.27
CA HIS A 172 -16.11 -8.74 -4.54
C HIS A 172 -15.96 -8.49 -3.04
N CYS A 173 -16.95 -7.79 -2.48
CA CYS A 173 -17.10 -7.65 -1.05
C CYS A 173 -17.78 -8.90 -0.46
N GLN A 174 -17.60 -9.13 0.85
CA GLN A 174 -18.34 -10.16 1.58
C GLN A 174 -19.87 -9.95 1.58
N CYS A 175 -20.34 -8.74 1.33
CA CYS A 175 -21.78 -8.46 1.18
C CYS A 175 -22.33 -8.79 -0.22
N GLY A 176 -21.49 -9.26 -1.15
CA GLY A 176 -21.88 -9.60 -2.52
C GLY A 176 -21.73 -8.45 -3.53
N SER A 177 -21.49 -7.22 -3.09
CA SER A 177 -21.26 -6.10 -4.01
C SER A 177 -19.95 -6.27 -4.80
N CYS A 178 -19.97 -5.95 -6.09
CA CYS A 178 -18.77 -5.88 -6.92
C CYS A 178 -18.06 -4.53 -6.76
N TYR A 179 -16.73 -4.51 -6.60
CA TYR A 179 -15.99 -3.25 -6.40
C TYR A 179 -15.86 -2.45 -7.70
N SER A 180 -15.62 -3.13 -8.82
CA SER A 180 -15.56 -2.49 -10.14
C SER A 180 -16.89 -1.86 -10.57
N SER A 181 -18.03 -2.27 -10.01
CA SER A 181 -19.31 -1.62 -10.30
C SER A 181 -19.57 -0.37 -9.43
N GLN A 182 -18.69 -0.04 -8.47
CA GLN A 182 -18.83 1.13 -7.59
C GLN A 182 -18.33 2.43 -8.24
N ILE A 183 -18.66 2.64 -9.52
CA ILE A 183 -18.26 3.82 -10.31
C ILE A 183 -19.29 4.96 -10.30
N TYR A 184 -20.44 4.75 -9.66
CA TYR A 184 -21.45 5.78 -9.47
C TYR A 184 -21.14 6.62 -8.22
N ASP A 185 -21.57 7.89 -8.21
CA ASP A 185 -21.42 8.82 -7.10
C ASP A 185 -19.98 8.93 -6.58
N LEU A 186 -19.03 9.08 -7.51
CA LEU A 186 -17.63 9.32 -7.15
C LEU A 186 -17.49 10.73 -6.60
N VAL A 187 -16.93 10.82 -5.39
CA VAL A 187 -16.67 12.10 -4.74
C VAL A 187 -15.45 12.73 -5.39
N LYS A 188 -15.61 13.96 -5.88
CA LYS A 188 -14.49 14.77 -6.35
C LYS A 188 -13.84 15.46 -5.16
N PRO A 189 -12.51 15.49 -5.07
CA PRO A 189 -11.81 16.32 -4.10
C PRO A 189 -12.02 17.80 -4.42
N ASP A 190 -11.89 18.66 -3.41
CA ASP A 190 -11.73 20.10 -3.60
C ASP A 190 -10.48 20.39 -4.44
N GLU A 191 -10.48 21.50 -5.18
CA GLU A 191 -9.38 21.83 -6.11
C GLU A 191 -8.02 21.93 -5.40
N ASN A 192 -7.97 22.55 -4.22
CA ASN A 192 -6.74 22.64 -3.43
C ASN A 192 -6.22 21.27 -2.98
N ILE A 193 -7.12 20.36 -2.61
CA ILE A 193 -6.79 18.98 -2.26
C ILE A 193 -6.26 18.27 -3.50
N LEU A 194 -6.94 18.41 -4.64
CA LEU A 194 -6.54 17.79 -5.90
C LEU A 194 -5.13 18.22 -6.32
N GLN A 195 -4.84 19.52 -6.32
CA GLN A 195 -3.51 20.04 -6.68
C GLN A 195 -2.44 19.55 -5.72
N THR A 196 -2.71 19.57 -4.41
CA THR A 196 -1.80 19.02 -3.39
C THR A 196 -1.53 17.53 -3.62
N GLN A 197 -2.57 16.75 -3.93
CA GLN A 197 -2.42 15.31 -4.17
C GLN A 197 -1.64 15.04 -5.47
N ILE A 198 -1.93 15.77 -6.57
CA ILE A 198 -1.13 15.70 -7.81
C ILE A 198 0.35 15.97 -7.51
N TYR A 199 0.62 17.00 -6.71
CA TYR A 199 1.96 17.38 -6.32
C TYR A 199 2.69 16.27 -5.55
N ILE A 200 2.08 15.72 -4.49
CA ILE A 200 2.67 14.63 -3.70
C ILE A 200 2.88 13.37 -4.55
N HIS A 201 1.93 13.04 -5.43
CA HIS A 201 2.07 11.92 -6.36
C HIS A 201 3.30 12.09 -7.28
N ASN A 202 3.54 13.29 -7.80
CA ASN A 202 4.69 13.56 -8.65
C ASN A 202 6.02 13.43 -7.90
N LEU A 203 6.08 13.89 -6.65
CA LEU A 203 7.26 13.74 -5.79
C LEU A 203 7.63 12.27 -5.57
N LEU A 204 6.64 11.39 -5.42
CA LEU A 204 6.83 9.95 -5.25
C LEU A 204 7.20 9.24 -6.56
N LEU A 205 6.54 9.56 -7.68
CA LEU A 205 6.60 8.76 -8.90
C LEU A 205 7.72 9.14 -9.87
N HIS A 206 8.22 10.36 -9.82
CA HIS A 206 9.03 10.91 -10.92
C HIS A 206 10.42 11.38 -10.51
N GLU A 207 10.83 11.25 -9.24
CA GLU A 207 12.09 11.84 -8.72
C GLU A 207 12.36 13.25 -9.30
N LYS A 208 11.29 14.04 -9.50
CA LYS A 208 11.39 15.32 -10.17
C LYS A 208 11.83 16.37 -9.17
N ARG A 209 12.88 17.11 -9.52
CA ARG A 209 13.14 18.44 -8.94
C ARG A 209 11.97 19.35 -9.28
N LEU A 210 11.60 20.18 -8.31
CA LEU A 210 10.53 21.15 -8.45
C LEU A 210 10.87 22.19 -9.51
N ASP A 211 9.99 22.37 -10.49
CA ASP A 211 9.87 23.64 -11.20
C ASP A 211 8.84 24.47 -10.42
N SER A 212 9.32 25.24 -9.45
CA SER A 212 8.51 26.26 -8.78
C SER A 212 8.19 27.40 -9.76
N PRO A 213 7.11 28.18 -9.54
CA PRO A 213 7.05 29.56 -10.02
C PRO A 213 8.34 30.27 -9.59
N PRO A 214 8.78 31.32 -10.31
CA PRO A 214 10.08 31.94 -10.08
C PRO A 214 10.08 32.62 -8.71
N ASN A 215 10.47 31.90 -7.65
CA ASN A 215 10.80 32.38 -6.30
C ASN A 215 11.44 31.25 -5.46
N GLU A 216 12.76 31.17 -5.59
CA GLU A 216 13.81 30.95 -4.56
C GLU A 216 13.88 29.69 -3.68
N PHE A 217 12.95 28.75 -3.69
CA PHE A 217 13.14 27.45 -2.99
C PHE A 217 12.89 26.25 -3.90
N ASN A 218 13.98 25.54 -4.22
CA ASN A 218 13.94 24.22 -4.85
C ASN A 218 14.05 23.15 -3.76
N LEU A 219 12.93 22.71 -3.21
CA LEU A 219 12.89 21.52 -2.34
C LEU A 219 13.02 20.25 -3.20
N SER A 220 13.91 19.34 -2.81
CA SER A 220 13.90 17.99 -3.39
C SER A 220 12.72 17.16 -2.83
N SER A 221 12.40 16.01 -3.44
CA SER A 221 11.43 15.06 -2.85
C SER A 221 11.84 14.67 -1.43
N GLN A 222 13.15 14.44 -1.21
CA GLN A 222 13.69 14.09 0.11
C GLN A 222 13.47 15.21 1.12
N ASP A 223 13.70 16.47 0.75
CA ASP A 223 13.49 17.61 1.65
C ASP A 223 12.01 17.79 2.00
N TYR A 224 11.11 17.63 1.02
CA TYR A 224 9.68 17.70 1.26
C TYR A 224 9.23 16.65 2.27
N PHE A 225 9.62 15.39 2.09
CA PHE A 225 9.23 14.31 2.99
C PHE A 225 9.95 14.37 4.35
N TYR A 226 11.15 14.95 4.40
CA TYR A 226 11.79 15.32 5.66
C TYR A 226 10.94 16.33 6.44
N CYS A 227 10.52 17.43 5.81
CA CYS A 227 9.63 18.42 6.43
C CYS A 227 8.28 17.82 6.82
N PHE A 228 7.69 16.99 5.96
CA PHE A 228 6.44 16.29 6.24
C PHE A 228 6.55 15.37 7.46
N ARG A 229 7.67 14.65 7.61
CA ARG A 229 7.95 13.81 8.77
C ARG A 229 8.17 14.61 10.03
N LEU A 230 8.86 15.74 9.96
CA LEU A 230 8.98 16.66 11.09
C LEU A 230 7.59 17.15 11.53
N LEU A 231 6.73 17.55 10.59
CA LEU A 231 5.37 17.98 10.90
C LEU A 231 4.56 16.88 11.58
N ILE A 232 4.55 15.66 11.04
CA ILE A 232 3.86 14.51 11.66
C ILE A 232 4.39 14.27 13.07
N ASN A 233 5.72 14.21 13.25
CA ASN A 233 6.31 13.98 14.56
C ASN A 233 5.99 15.10 15.55
N THR A 234 5.95 16.36 15.09
CA THR A 234 5.54 17.49 15.93
C THR A 234 4.08 17.35 16.34
N LEU A 235 3.16 17.07 15.40
CA LEU A 235 1.73 16.90 15.70
C LEU A 235 1.48 15.73 16.67
N LEU A 236 2.20 14.62 16.54
CA LEU A 236 2.06 13.45 17.41
C LEU A 236 2.62 13.65 18.82
N ASN A 237 3.65 14.49 18.97
CA ASN A 237 4.28 14.76 20.27
C ASN A 237 3.68 15.99 20.99
N LEU A 238 2.78 16.72 20.34
CA LEU A 238 2.07 17.83 20.95
C LEU A 238 0.85 17.30 21.74
N PRO A 239 0.60 17.79 22.97
CA PRO A 239 -0.65 17.52 23.64
C PRO A 239 -1.79 18.17 22.84
N ILE A 240 -2.65 17.36 22.19
CA ILE A 240 -3.68 17.79 21.24
C ILE A 240 -4.53 18.98 21.74
N LYS A 241 -4.77 19.07 23.06
CA LYS A 241 -5.47 20.21 23.68
C LYS A 241 -4.83 21.57 23.37
N THR A 242 -3.51 21.68 23.33
CA THR A 242 -2.84 22.99 23.20
C THR A 242 -2.82 23.55 21.77
N ILE A 243 -3.12 22.74 20.74
CA ILE A 243 -3.11 23.21 19.34
C ILE A 243 -4.46 23.82 18.95
N PHE A 244 -5.56 23.23 19.43
CA PHE A 244 -6.92 23.60 19.04
C PHE A 244 -7.67 24.42 20.09
N ASP A 245 -7.05 24.76 21.22
CA ASP A 245 -7.53 25.76 22.19
C ASP A 245 -7.40 27.22 21.66
N SER A 246 -7.52 27.42 20.35
CA SER A 246 -7.78 28.74 19.76
C SER A 246 -9.25 28.80 19.36
N GLU A 247 -9.95 29.87 19.73
CA GLU A 247 -11.39 30.11 19.43
C GLU A 247 -11.77 30.05 17.94
N HIS A 248 -10.81 29.76 17.05
CA HIS A 248 -10.94 29.80 15.59
C HIS A 248 -10.82 28.42 14.90
N LEU A 249 -10.53 27.35 15.63
CA LEU A 249 -10.39 26.00 15.06
C LEU A 249 -11.17 24.97 15.88
N SER A 250 -12.50 25.11 15.94
CA SER A 250 -13.38 24.03 16.41
C SER A 250 -13.41 22.92 15.36
N ILE A 251 -12.56 21.91 15.51
CA ILE A 251 -12.66 20.69 14.71
C ILE A 251 -13.59 19.73 15.44
N ASP A 252 -14.89 19.95 15.27
CA ASP A 252 -15.91 19.01 15.74
C ASP A 252 -15.89 17.79 14.81
N ASN A 253 -15.45 16.65 15.36
CA ASN A 253 -15.38 15.31 14.76
C ASN A 253 -14.14 14.99 13.92
N PHE A 254 -13.01 14.78 14.58
CA PHE A 254 -11.89 14.06 13.97
C PHE A 254 -11.57 12.78 14.78
N ASP A 255 -12.16 11.67 14.38
CA ASP A 255 -11.81 10.33 14.88
C ASP A 255 -10.50 9.86 14.23
N TRP A 256 -9.36 10.24 14.83
CA TRP A 256 -8.01 9.87 14.39
C TRP A 256 -7.64 8.39 14.61
N TRP A 257 -8.63 7.48 14.64
CA TRP A 257 -8.51 6.10 15.10
C TRP A 257 -8.26 6.05 16.62
N ASP A 258 -9.15 5.39 17.36
CA ASP A 258 -8.97 5.09 18.79
C ASP A 258 -7.59 4.46 19.06
N ILE A 259 -6.62 5.30 19.45
CA ILE A 259 -5.32 4.86 19.96
C ILE A 259 -5.55 4.42 21.41
N LYS A 260 -5.65 3.10 21.61
CA LYS A 260 -5.32 2.44 22.87
C LYS A 260 -3.97 1.75 22.76
#